data_AF-A0A853MFB5-F1
#
_entry.id   AF-A0A853MFB5-F1
#
_cell.length_a   1.000
_cell.length_b   1.000
_cell.length_c   1.000
_cell.angle_alpha   90.00
_cell.angle_beta   90.00
_cell.angle_gamma   90.00
#
_symmetry.space_group_name_H-M   'P 1'
#
loop_
_entity.id
_entity.type
_entity.pdbx_description
1 polymer ?
#
loop_
_entity_poly.entity_id
_entity_poly.type
_entity_poly.pdbx_seq_one_letter_code
_entity_poly.pdbx_strand_id
1 'polypeptide(L)' 'MTSKTKETKPSYVFRASWAILLLAINFLVAAYYFHIIE' A
#
# COMPACT_ATOMS: atom_id res chain seq x y z
N MET A 1 -8.14 -33.05 21.97
CA MET A 1 -7.73 -31.63 21.90
C MET A 1 -7.52 -31.28 20.44
N THR A 2 -8.51 -30.69 19.77
CA THR A 2 -8.40 -30.31 18.36
C THR A 2 -8.45 -28.78 18.25
N SER A 3 -7.28 -28.14 18.28
CA SER A 3 -7.15 -26.72 17.99
C SER A 3 -7.33 -26.50 16.50
N LYS A 4 -8.38 -25.76 16.11
CA LYS A 4 -8.52 -25.27 14.74
C LYS A 4 -7.38 -24.31 14.44
N THR A 5 -6.41 -24.74 13.65
CA THR A 5 -5.44 -23.83 13.03
C THR A 5 -6.21 -22.89 12.10
N LYS A 6 -6.38 -21.63 12.50
CA LYS A 6 -6.93 -20.60 11.61
C LYS A 6 -5.97 -20.49 10.43
N GLU A 7 -6.46 -20.73 9.22
CA GLU A 7 -5.75 -20.38 8.00
C GLU A 7 -5.51 -18.87 7.99
N THR A 8 -4.29 -18.47 8.36
CA THR A 8 -3.85 -17.08 8.24
C THR A 8 -3.63 -16.82 6.75
N LYS A 9 -4.62 -16.20 6.10
CA LYS A 9 -4.46 -15.70 4.73
C LYS A 9 -3.16 -14.89 4.68
N PRO A 10 -2.29 -15.11 3.68
CA PRO A 10 -1.04 -14.36 3.58
C PRO A 10 -1.38 -12.86 3.62
N SER A 11 -0.88 -12.18 4.65
CA SER A 11 -1.18 -10.77 4.86
C SER A 11 -0.40 -9.95 3.83
N TYR A 12 -1.09 -9.45 2.83
CA TYR A 12 -0.50 -8.56 1.83
C TYR A 12 -0.34 -7.12 2.32
N VAL A 13 -0.70 -6.84 3.58
CA VAL A 13 -0.65 -5.50 4.16
C VAL A 13 0.73 -4.89 3.96
N PHE A 14 1.81 -5.61 4.31
CA PHE A 14 3.17 -5.09 4.16
C PHE A 14 3.49 -4.66 2.73
N ARG A 15 3.18 -5.51 1.74
CA ARG A 15 3.49 -5.22 0.33
C ARG A 15 2.57 -4.14 -0.24
N ALA A 16 1.30 -4.16 0.13
CA ALA A 16 0.30 -3.17 -0.28
C ALA A 16 0.63 -1.79 0.31
N SER A 17 1.11 -1.72 1.54
CA SER A 17 1.56 -0.47 2.17
C SER A 17 2.66 0.20 1.35
N TRP A 18 3.67 -0.56 0.92
CA TRP A 18 4.75 -0.02 0.07
C TRP A 18 4.23 0.41 -1.30
N ALA A 19 3.37 -0.38 -1.93
CA ALA A 19 2.78 -0.02 -3.22
C ALA A 19 1.96 1.29 -3.13
N ILE A 20 1.16 1.45 -2.08
CA ILE A 20 0.35 2.65 -1.84
C ILE A 20 1.26 3.85 -1.55
N LEU A 21 2.31 3.68 -0.74
CA LEU A 21 3.27 4.75 -0.45
C LEU A 21 3.97 5.24 -1.73
N LEU A 22 4.49 4.31 -2.54
CA LEU A 22 5.15 4.64 -3.80
C LEU A 22 4.18 5.32 -4.78
N LEU A 23 2.94 4.85 -4.84
CA LEU A 23 1.90 5.45 -5.67
C LEU A 23 1.57 6.88 -5.21
N ALA A 24 1.44 7.11 -3.91
CA ALA A 24 1.17 8.43 -3.36
C ALA A 24 2.29 9.42 -3.67
N ILE A 25 3.56 8.99 -3.56
CA ILE A 25 4.72 9.81 -3.94
C ILE A 25 4.71 10.09 -5.44
N ASN A 26 4.39 9.12 -6.28
CA ASN A 26 4.29 9.32 -7.73
C ASN A 26 3.21 10.36 -8.09
N PHE A 27 2.04 10.30 -7.45
CA PHE A 27 1.00 11.31 -7.62
C PHE A 27 1.39 12.67 -7.09
N LEU A 28 2.13 12.74 -5.99
CA LEU A 28 2.64 14.00 -5.45
C LEU A 28 3.60 14.67 -6.45
N VAL A 29 4.55 13.90 -7.00
CA VAL A 29 5.47 14.41 -8.03
C VAL A 29 4.70 14.82 -9.29
N ALA A 30 3.72 14.02 -9.70
CA ALA A 30 2.86 14.38 -10.84
C ALA A 30 2.07 15.67 -10.57
N ALA A 31 1.57 15.89 -9.36
CA ALA A 31 0.83 17.10 -9.00
C ALA A 31 1.69 18.36 -9.12
N TYR A 32 2.98 18.30 -8.71
CA TYR A 32 3.93 19.38 -8.97
C TYR A 32 4.24 19.54 -10.47
N TYR A 33 4.41 18.43 -11.21
CA TYR A 33 4.67 18.47 -12.65
C TYR A 33 3.53 19.10 -13.46
N PHE A 34 2.28 18.81 -13.08
CA PHE A 34 1.09 19.40 -13.71
C PHE A 34 0.73 20.77 -13.13
N HIS A 35 1.55 21.35 -12.24
CA HIS A 35 1.29 22.62 -11.57
C HIS A 35 -0.08 22.66 -10.87
N ILE A 36 -0.56 21.51 -10.38
CA ILE A 36 -1.79 21.41 -9.60
C ILE A 36 -1.56 21.93 -8.17
N ILE A 37 -0.34 21.74 -7.67
CA ILE A 37 0.11 22.17 -6.34
C ILE A 37 1.38 22.99 -6.53
N GLU A 38 1.43 24.18 -5.91
CA GLU A 38 2.62 25.02 -5.68
C GLU A 38 2.80 25.27 -4.18
#